data_AF-A0A158CIB3-F1
#
_entry.id   AF-A0A158CIB3-F1
#
_cell.length_a   1.000
_cell.length_b   1.000
_cell.length_c   1.000
_cell.angle_alpha   90.00
_cell.angle_beta   90.00
_cell.angle_gamma   90.00
#
_symmetry.space_group_name_H-M   'P 1'
#
loop_
_entity.id
_entity.type
_entity.pdbx_description
1 polymer ?
#
loop_
_entity_poly.entity_id
_entity_poly.type
_entity_poly.pdbx_seq_one_letter_code
_entity_poly.pdbx_strand_id
1 'polypeptide(L)'
;MGLSHIDLPPRLEPLLMPWPVQGNPGGFIQFDHPDQWRAFIAKLDMDARIPDVVRLKYARAQKLYLLGWIDADLIKAGELVALTTLELALMDRYGTKLKTRERTFAAVLRHLVEVDGLTDAQIPMVARCGGSAIGQLVGTHRPTLAQRRNAMAHGDPFDGFPVGGLLELVRDLITFAFRNFSAEHRQE
;
A
#
# COMPACT_ATOMS: atom_id res chain seq x y z
N MET A 1 -9.25 9.26 10.18
CA MET A 1 -8.85 9.53 11.58
C MET A 1 -7.56 10.32 11.54
N GLY A 2 -7.50 11.50 12.16
CA GLY A 2 -6.30 12.34 12.11
C GLY A 2 -5.12 11.72 12.85
N LEU A 3 -3.92 11.81 12.28
CA LEU A 3 -2.65 11.32 12.88
C LEU A 3 -2.08 12.27 13.95
N SER A 4 -2.71 13.43 14.16
CA SER A 4 -2.22 14.52 15.02
C SER A 4 -2.26 14.24 16.52
N HIS A 5 -3.01 13.23 16.97
CA HIS A 5 -3.14 12.88 18.39
C HIS A 5 -2.00 11.99 18.92
N ILE A 6 -1.08 11.56 18.05
CA ILE A 6 0.05 10.71 18.40
C ILE A 6 1.29 11.60 18.49
N ASP A 7 1.80 11.76 19.71
CA ASP A 7 3.05 12.46 19.95
C ASP A 7 4.23 11.56 19.56
N LEU A 8 5.17 12.14 18.81
CA LEU A 8 6.37 11.47 18.35
C LEU A 8 7.58 12.15 19.01
N PRO A 9 8.44 11.41 19.73
CA PRO A 9 9.60 11.99 20.39
C PRO A 9 10.64 12.45 19.37
N PRO A 10 11.54 13.39 19.70
CA PRO A 10 12.70 13.65 18.88
C PRO A 10 13.60 12.41 18.81
N ARG A 11 14.28 12.21 17.67
CA ARG A 11 15.30 11.18 17.49
C ARG A 11 16.69 11.82 17.48
N LEU A 12 17.71 11.07 17.91
CA LEU A 12 19.11 11.46 17.76
C LEU A 12 19.60 11.27 16.33
N GLU A 13 19.11 10.22 15.68
CA GLU A 13 19.43 9.88 14.29
C GLU A 13 18.21 10.03 13.39
N PRO A 14 18.38 10.57 12.16
CA PRO A 14 17.30 10.66 11.20
C PRO A 14 16.66 9.30 10.91
N LEU A 15 15.37 9.30 10.60
CA LEU A 15 14.70 8.11 10.08
C LEU A 15 15.04 7.97 8.60
N LEU A 16 15.75 6.89 8.23
CA LEU A 16 16.06 6.54 6.86
C LEU A 16 15.13 5.40 6.40
N MET A 17 14.36 5.62 5.34
CA MET A 17 13.41 4.65 4.81
C MET A 17 13.71 4.30 3.36
N PRO A 18 13.71 3.01 2.96
CA PRO A 18 13.66 2.65 1.55
C PRO A 18 12.35 3.18 0.97
N TRP A 19 12.46 3.98 -0.08
CA TRP A 19 11.29 4.53 -0.76
C TRP A 19 11.66 5.00 -2.16
N PRO A 20 10.84 4.70 -3.19
CA PRO A 20 11.08 5.21 -4.54
C PRO A 20 11.14 6.75 -4.55
N VAL A 21 12.17 7.28 -5.19
CA VAL A 21 12.34 8.72 -5.43
C VAL A 21 12.39 8.99 -6.93
N GLN A 22 12.22 10.24 -7.34
CA GLN A 22 12.14 10.60 -8.76
C GLN A 22 13.37 10.09 -9.53
N GLY A 23 13.16 9.26 -10.55
CA GLY A 23 14.21 8.66 -11.36
C GLY A 23 15.03 7.55 -10.69
N ASN A 24 14.76 7.20 -9.42
CA ASN A 24 15.45 6.12 -8.71
C ASN A 24 14.44 5.27 -7.91
N PRO A 25 13.96 4.14 -8.46
CA PRO A 25 13.00 3.28 -7.77
C PRO A 25 13.59 2.53 -6.56
N GLY A 26 14.92 2.42 -6.45
CA GLY A 26 15.62 1.80 -5.32
C GLY A 26 16.16 2.81 -4.30
N GLY A 27 15.63 4.03 -4.30
CA GLY A 27 16.10 5.12 -3.46
C GLY A 27 15.76 5.00 -1.98
N PHE A 28 16.21 6.00 -1.24
CA PHE A 28 15.92 6.20 0.17
C PHE A 28 15.44 7.63 0.40
N ILE A 29 14.54 7.79 1.38
CA ILE A 29 14.11 9.08 1.89
C ILE A 29 14.53 9.20 3.35
N GLN A 30 14.90 10.40 3.76
CA GLN A 30 15.34 10.72 5.11
C GLN A 30 14.39 11.73 5.74
N PHE A 31 14.13 11.57 7.04
CA PHE A 31 13.37 12.51 7.86
C PHE A 31 14.15 12.83 9.13
N ASP A 32 14.43 14.12 9.34
CA ASP A 32 15.17 14.60 10.50
C ASP A 32 14.25 14.92 11.68
N HIS A 33 12.97 15.19 11.41
CA HIS A 33 12.00 15.62 12.41
C HIS A 33 10.67 14.85 12.35
N PRO A 34 10.02 14.61 13.49
CA PRO A 34 8.77 13.87 13.55
C PRO A 34 7.66 14.50 12.71
N ASP A 35 7.62 15.83 12.60
CA ASP A 35 6.62 16.54 11.82
C ASP A 35 6.78 16.31 10.31
N GLN A 36 8.01 16.14 9.83
CA GLN A 36 8.28 15.81 8.43
C GLN A 36 7.75 14.41 8.11
N TRP A 37 8.01 13.44 8.98
CA TRP A 37 7.49 12.07 8.83
C TRP A 37 5.97 12.03 8.89
N ARG A 38 5.37 12.72 9.87
CA ARG A 38 3.91 12.81 9.99
C ARG A 38 3.27 13.43 8.76
N ALA A 39 3.83 14.54 8.25
CA ALA A 39 3.34 15.19 7.05
C ALA A 39 3.47 14.30 5.82
N PHE A 40 4.55 13.52 5.72
CA PHE A 40 4.74 12.55 4.65
C PHE A 40 3.68 11.45 4.69
N ILE A 41 3.46 10.80 5.84
CA ILE A 41 2.43 9.75 5.97
C ILE A 41 1.03 10.30 5.72
N ALA A 42 0.74 11.52 6.17
CA ALA A 42 -0.55 12.18 5.92
C ALA A 42 -0.80 12.45 4.43
N LYS A 43 0.23 12.74 3.63
CA LYS A 43 0.10 12.91 2.17
C LYS A 43 -0.28 11.61 1.45
N LEU A 44 -0.11 10.46 2.08
CA LEU A 44 -0.48 9.15 1.54
C LEU A 44 -1.94 8.77 1.85
N ASP A 45 -2.74 9.68 2.42
CA ASP A 45 -4.14 9.40 2.74
C ASP A 45 -4.97 9.03 1.50
N MET A 46 -6.02 8.25 1.73
CA MET A 46 -6.89 7.77 0.66
C MET A 46 -7.95 8.80 0.29
N ASP A 47 -8.32 8.81 -0.99
CA ASP A 47 -9.42 9.62 -1.49
C ASP A 47 -10.74 9.27 -0.78
N ALA A 48 -11.55 10.29 -0.47
CA ALA A 48 -12.83 10.13 0.23
C ALA A 48 -13.86 9.29 -0.54
N ARG A 49 -13.69 9.12 -1.86
CA ARG A 49 -14.55 8.27 -2.70
C ARG A 49 -14.36 6.76 -2.46
N ILE A 50 -13.25 6.36 -1.86
CA ILE A 50 -12.99 4.96 -1.49
C ILE A 50 -13.89 4.57 -0.32
N PRO A 51 -14.52 3.38 -0.26
CA PRO A 51 -15.39 3.00 0.85
C PRO A 51 -14.77 3.10 2.25
N ASP A 52 -15.56 3.51 3.24
CA ASP A 52 -15.14 3.75 4.63
C ASP A 52 -14.40 2.56 5.25
N VAL A 53 -14.89 1.34 5.02
CA VAL A 53 -14.27 0.12 5.56
C VAL A 53 -12.82 -0.04 5.08
N VAL A 54 -12.54 0.33 3.83
CA VAL A 54 -11.19 0.28 3.24
C VAL A 54 -10.35 1.44 3.80
N ARG A 55 -10.87 2.67 3.81
CA ARG A 55 -10.15 3.85 4.33
C ARG A 55 -9.77 3.69 5.81
N LEU A 56 -10.69 3.17 6.63
CA LEU A 56 -10.43 2.94 8.05
C LEU A 56 -9.35 1.89 8.28
N LYS A 57 -9.29 0.84 7.45
CA LYS A 57 -8.25 -0.19 7.54
C LYS A 57 -6.90 0.34 7.04
N TYR A 58 -6.87 1.13 5.96
CA TYR A 58 -5.66 1.79 5.48
C TYR A 58 -5.11 2.80 6.50
N ALA A 59 -5.97 3.57 7.15
CA ALA A 59 -5.56 4.49 8.21
C ALA A 59 -4.87 3.78 9.40
N ARG A 60 -5.19 2.49 9.65
CA ARG A 60 -4.45 1.67 10.62
C ARG A 60 -3.04 1.34 10.12
N ALA A 61 -2.87 1.05 8.83
CA ALA A 61 -1.54 0.90 8.23
C ALA A 61 -0.72 2.20 8.34
N GLN A 62 -1.32 3.35 8.01
CA GLN A 62 -0.67 4.66 8.20
C GLN A 62 -0.28 4.91 9.65
N LYS A 63 -1.12 4.55 10.61
CA LYS A 63 -0.79 4.68 12.04
C LYS A 63 0.43 3.83 12.42
N LEU A 64 0.52 2.59 11.94
CA LEU A 64 1.68 1.73 12.19
C LEU A 64 2.95 2.28 11.53
N TYR A 65 2.83 2.81 10.31
CA TYR A 65 3.93 3.53 9.66
C TYR A 65 4.36 4.75 10.48
N LEU A 66 3.41 5.54 10.99
CA LEU A 66 3.71 6.70 11.85
C LEU A 66 4.51 6.27 13.08
N LEU A 67 4.08 5.20 13.76
CA LEU A 67 4.77 4.64 14.92
C LEU A 67 6.14 4.03 14.57
N GLY A 68 6.40 3.74 13.30
CA GLY A 68 7.71 3.44 12.74
C GLY A 68 8.81 4.45 13.08
N TRP A 69 8.41 5.69 13.40
CA TRP A 69 9.31 6.72 13.92
C TRP A 69 9.88 6.38 15.29
N ILE A 70 9.13 5.66 16.13
CA ILE A 70 9.60 5.24 17.46
C ILE A 70 10.40 3.95 17.31
N ASP A 71 9.86 3.00 16.55
CA ASP A 71 10.44 1.68 16.34
C ASP A 71 10.22 1.22 14.89
N ALA A 72 11.31 1.04 14.15
CA ALA A 72 11.27 0.72 12.72
C ALA A 72 10.60 -0.63 12.43
N ASP A 73 10.57 -1.57 13.39
CA ASP A 73 9.93 -2.87 13.20
C ASP A 73 8.40 -2.72 13.02
N LEU A 74 7.80 -1.65 13.54
CA LEU A 74 6.37 -1.36 13.36
C LEU A 74 6.00 -1.05 11.91
N ILE A 75 6.97 -0.68 11.06
CA ILE A 75 6.75 -0.52 9.61
C ILE A 75 6.23 -1.83 9.01
N LYS A 76 6.78 -2.97 9.43
CA LYS A 76 6.40 -4.29 8.90
C LYS A 76 4.98 -4.69 9.27
N ALA A 77 4.57 -4.41 10.50
CA ALA A 77 3.16 -4.54 10.87
C ALA A 77 2.28 -3.65 9.98
N GLY A 78 2.73 -2.43 9.70
CA GLY A 78 2.06 -1.52 8.77
C GLY A 78 1.93 -2.09 7.36
N GLU A 79 2.97 -2.72 6.83
CA GLU A 79 2.98 -3.38 5.51
C GLU A 79 1.97 -4.51 5.43
N LEU A 80 1.90 -5.36 6.46
CA LEU A 80 0.90 -6.42 6.53
C LEU A 80 -0.52 -5.84 6.55
N VAL A 81 -0.76 -4.80 7.33
CA VAL A 81 -2.08 -4.14 7.35
C VAL A 81 -2.39 -3.49 6.00
N ALA A 82 -1.41 -2.89 5.33
CA ALA A 82 -1.59 -2.33 3.99
C ALA A 82 -1.97 -3.42 2.96
N LEU A 83 -1.24 -4.53 2.92
CA LEU A 83 -1.55 -5.63 2.00
C LEU A 83 -2.89 -6.29 2.27
N THR A 84 -3.26 -6.49 3.54
CA THR A 84 -4.59 -7.02 3.88
C THR A 84 -5.70 -6.01 3.59
N THR A 85 -5.39 -4.71 3.53
CA THR A 85 -6.33 -3.67 3.08
C THR A 85 -6.50 -3.71 1.57
N LEU A 86 -5.41 -3.85 0.81
CA LEU A 86 -5.46 -4.07 -0.63
C LEU A 86 -6.28 -5.31 -0.97
N GLU A 87 -6.03 -6.43 -0.30
CA GLU A 87 -6.79 -7.66 -0.50
C GLU A 87 -8.28 -7.46 -0.25
N LEU A 88 -8.66 -6.83 0.87
CA LEU A 88 -10.06 -6.52 1.18
C LEU A 88 -10.69 -5.68 0.07
N ALA A 89 -10.01 -4.61 -0.34
CA ALA A 89 -10.51 -3.67 -1.36
C ALA A 89 -10.72 -4.35 -2.72
N LEU A 90 -9.77 -5.18 -3.15
CA LEU A 90 -9.85 -5.88 -4.44
C LEU A 90 -10.86 -7.04 -4.41
N MET A 91 -11.01 -7.72 -3.26
CA MET A 91 -12.03 -8.76 -3.09
C MET A 91 -13.43 -8.19 -3.13
N ASP A 92 -13.66 -7.04 -2.48
CA ASP A 92 -14.92 -6.32 -2.55
C ASP A 92 -15.23 -5.90 -3.99
N ARG A 93 -14.23 -5.33 -4.68
CA ARG A 93 -14.41 -4.78 -6.03
C ARG A 93 -14.55 -5.82 -7.15
N TYR A 94 -13.79 -6.90 -7.09
CA TYR A 94 -13.67 -7.88 -8.18
C TYR A 94 -13.99 -9.31 -7.78
N GLY A 95 -14.12 -9.62 -6.49
CA GLY A 95 -14.31 -10.99 -6.01
C GLY A 95 -15.54 -11.66 -6.60
N THR A 96 -16.63 -10.93 -6.78
CA THR A 96 -17.87 -11.44 -7.41
C THR A 96 -17.70 -11.77 -8.89
N LYS A 97 -16.74 -11.14 -9.58
CA LYS A 97 -16.39 -11.41 -10.99
C LYS A 97 -15.56 -12.69 -11.16
N LEU A 98 -15.07 -13.27 -10.07
CA LEU A 98 -14.32 -14.52 -10.05
C LEU A 98 -15.19 -15.67 -9.54
N LYS A 99 -14.91 -16.88 -10.06
CA LYS A 99 -15.50 -18.12 -9.55
C LYS A 99 -15.10 -18.31 -8.08
N THR A 100 -16.01 -18.78 -7.23
CA THR A 100 -15.81 -18.87 -5.77
C THR A 100 -14.49 -19.52 -5.38
N ARG A 101 -14.13 -20.65 -6.02
CA ARG A 101 -12.88 -21.39 -5.76
C ARG A 101 -11.60 -20.66 -6.19
N GLU A 102 -11.72 -19.64 -7.02
CA GLU A 102 -10.62 -18.86 -7.60
C GLU A 102 -10.46 -17.50 -6.91
N ARG A 103 -11.33 -17.14 -5.95
CA ARG A 103 -11.30 -15.88 -5.19
C ARG A 103 -10.14 -15.87 -4.20
N THR A 104 -8.94 -15.64 -4.71
CA THR A 104 -7.69 -15.51 -3.95
C THR A 104 -7.06 -14.14 -4.18
N PHE A 105 -6.22 -13.68 -3.26
CA PHE A 105 -5.54 -12.38 -3.41
C PHE A 105 -4.74 -12.30 -4.71
N ALA A 106 -4.02 -13.36 -5.07
CA ALA A 106 -3.28 -13.44 -6.32
C ALA A 106 -4.19 -13.39 -7.56
N ALA A 107 -5.40 -13.94 -7.49
CA ALA A 107 -6.35 -13.88 -8.60
C ALA A 107 -6.92 -12.48 -8.81
N VAL A 108 -7.31 -11.77 -7.74
CA VAL A 108 -7.81 -10.39 -7.88
C VAL A 108 -6.71 -9.41 -8.28
N LEU A 109 -5.45 -9.63 -7.88
CA LEU A 109 -4.30 -8.85 -8.36
C LEU A 109 -4.06 -9.06 -9.88
N ARG A 110 -4.17 -10.30 -10.37
CA ARG A 110 -4.09 -10.57 -11.82
C ARG A 110 -5.25 -9.95 -12.57
N HIS A 111 -6.47 -10.07 -12.04
CA HIS A 111 -7.66 -9.45 -12.64
C HIS A 111 -7.50 -7.93 -12.83
N LEU A 112 -6.89 -7.24 -11.86
CA LEU A 112 -6.61 -5.80 -11.93
C LEU A 112 -5.78 -5.43 -13.17
N VAL A 113 -4.84 -6.29 -13.56
CA VAL A 113 -3.95 -6.08 -14.71
C VAL A 113 -4.58 -6.61 -15.99
N GLU A 114 -4.96 -7.88 -16.00
CA GLU A 114 -5.35 -8.63 -17.20
C GLU A 114 -6.75 -8.26 -17.70
N VAL A 115 -7.65 -7.85 -16.80
CA VAL A 115 -9.05 -7.56 -17.14
C VAL A 115 -9.38 -6.08 -16.96
N ASP A 116 -8.98 -5.49 -15.83
CA ASP A 116 -9.25 -4.06 -15.56
C ASP A 116 -8.19 -3.11 -16.17
N GLY A 117 -7.18 -3.68 -16.83
CA GLY A 117 -6.26 -2.96 -17.70
C GLY A 117 -5.24 -2.08 -16.98
N LEU A 118 -4.88 -2.39 -15.73
CA LEU A 118 -3.84 -1.65 -15.02
C LEU A 118 -2.48 -1.78 -15.73
N THR A 119 -1.83 -0.64 -15.93
CA THR A 119 -0.46 -0.51 -16.44
C THR A 119 0.40 0.30 -15.48
N ASP A 120 1.73 0.19 -15.57
CA ASP A 120 2.66 0.97 -14.74
C ASP A 120 2.45 2.49 -14.87
N ALA A 121 2.04 2.98 -16.06
CA ALA A 121 1.75 4.39 -16.30
C ALA A 121 0.56 4.92 -15.46
N GLN A 122 -0.31 4.03 -14.98
CA GLN A 122 -1.47 4.37 -14.17
C GLN A 122 -1.21 4.23 -12.66
N ILE A 123 0.02 3.90 -12.27
CA ILE A 123 0.46 3.83 -10.88
C ILE A 123 1.30 5.09 -10.61
N PRO A 124 0.75 6.13 -9.95
CA PRO A 124 1.43 7.41 -9.73
C PRO A 124 2.88 7.30 -9.21
N MET A 125 3.14 6.42 -8.25
CA MET A 125 4.49 6.18 -7.73
C MET A 125 5.44 5.68 -8.83
N VAL A 126 5.01 4.70 -9.64
CA VAL A 126 5.83 4.14 -10.72
C VAL A 126 6.03 5.14 -11.86
N ALA A 127 4.98 5.87 -12.24
CA ALA A 127 5.07 6.93 -13.24
C ALA A 127 6.06 8.03 -12.83
N ARG A 128 6.10 8.38 -11.53
CA ARG A 128 7.01 9.39 -10.96
C ARG A 128 8.45 8.90 -10.83
N CYS A 129 8.65 7.66 -10.38
CA CYS A 129 9.96 7.16 -9.97
C CYS A 129 10.65 6.29 -11.02
N GLY A 130 9.90 5.82 -12.04
CA GLY A 130 10.33 4.77 -12.95
C GLY A 130 10.19 3.37 -12.34
N GLY A 131 10.62 2.36 -13.08
CA GLY A 131 10.51 0.94 -12.69
C GLY A 131 9.19 0.30 -13.13
N SER A 132 8.84 -0.82 -12.48
CA SER A 132 7.61 -1.56 -12.75
C SER A 132 7.09 -2.26 -11.49
N ALA A 133 5.78 -2.17 -11.26
CA ALA A 133 5.09 -2.90 -10.19
C ALA A 133 4.32 -4.11 -10.73
N ILE A 134 3.94 -4.12 -12.02
CA ILE A 134 3.07 -5.15 -12.62
C ILE A 134 3.57 -6.56 -12.36
N GLY A 135 4.89 -6.79 -12.47
CA GLY A 135 5.46 -8.11 -12.25
C GLY A 135 5.21 -8.69 -10.86
N GLN A 136 5.09 -7.83 -9.84
CA GLN A 136 4.76 -8.23 -8.46
C GLN A 136 3.27 -8.59 -8.29
N LEU A 137 2.41 -8.16 -9.21
CA LEU A 137 0.97 -8.47 -9.21
C LEU A 137 0.69 -9.76 -9.98
N VAL A 138 1.29 -9.93 -11.16
CA VAL A 138 1.01 -11.07 -12.07
C VAL A 138 1.93 -12.27 -11.86
N GLY A 139 3.06 -12.11 -11.17
CA GLY A 139 3.93 -13.22 -10.78
C GLY A 139 5.22 -13.38 -11.58
N THR A 140 5.55 -12.43 -12.46
CA THR A 140 6.84 -12.43 -13.18
C THR A 140 8.01 -11.95 -12.31
N HIS A 141 7.73 -11.29 -11.17
CA HIS A 141 8.73 -10.89 -10.18
C HIS A 141 8.36 -11.45 -8.80
N ARG A 142 9.35 -12.05 -8.11
CA ARG A 142 9.17 -12.68 -6.80
C ARG A 142 9.98 -11.96 -5.70
N PRO A 143 9.48 -11.94 -4.45
CA PRO A 143 8.15 -12.41 -4.06
C PRO A 143 7.05 -11.45 -4.54
N THR A 144 5.91 -12.01 -4.97
CA THR A 144 4.71 -11.24 -5.35
C THR A 144 4.07 -10.58 -4.14
N LEU A 145 3.16 -9.62 -4.35
CA LEU A 145 2.40 -9.02 -3.24
C LEU A 145 1.60 -10.07 -2.45
N ALA A 146 1.01 -11.04 -3.13
CA ALA A 146 0.30 -12.14 -2.48
C ALA A 146 1.24 -13.05 -1.67
N GLN A 147 2.43 -13.33 -2.18
CA GLN A 147 3.44 -14.10 -1.45
C GLN A 147 3.96 -13.34 -0.23
N ARG A 148 4.21 -12.04 -0.35
CA ARG A 148 4.61 -11.17 0.78
C ARG A 148 3.54 -11.16 1.86
N ARG A 149 2.26 -10.98 1.48
CA ARG A 149 1.13 -11.03 2.42
C ARG A 149 1.08 -12.37 3.16
N ASN A 150 1.16 -13.49 2.42
CA ASN A 150 1.13 -14.82 3.02
C ASN A 150 2.32 -15.06 3.96
N ALA A 151 3.54 -14.67 3.55
CA ALA A 151 4.73 -14.82 4.37
C ALA A 151 4.61 -14.04 5.69
N MET A 152 4.16 -12.78 5.65
CA MET A 152 3.97 -11.98 6.87
C MET A 152 2.82 -12.46 7.77
N ALA A 153 1.85 -13.19 7.21
CA ALA A 153 0.73 -13.74 7.99
C ALA A 153 1.05 -15.09 8.66
N HIS A 154 2.08 -15.81 8.19
CA HIS A 154 2.39 -17.18 8.62
C HIS A 154 3.82 -17.37 9.14
N GLY A 155 4.73 -16.42 8.89
CA GLY A 155 6.05 -16.33 9.52
C GLY A 155 6.10 -15.16 10.51
N ASP A 156 7.31 -14.75 10.91
CA ASP A 156 7.49 -13.51 11.66
C ASP A 156 7.38 -12.30 10.69
N PRO A 157 6.42 -11.38 10.88
CA PRO A 157 6.33 -10.21 10.03
C PRO A 157 7.53 -9.26 10.19
N PHE A 158 8.29 -9.32 11.28
CA PHE A 158 9.29 -8.32 11.68
C PHE A 158 10.72 -8.58 11.17
N ASP A 159 11.05 -9.81 10.75
CA ASP A 159 12.44 -10.22 10.42
C ASP A 159 12.99 -9.70 9.06
N GLY A 160 12.29 -8.80 8.39
CA GLY A 160 12.62 -8.36 7.04
C GLY A 160 12.78 -6.87 6.90
N PHE A 161 13.70 -6.43 6.04
CA PHE A 161 13.80 -5.02 5.64
C PHE A 161 12.46 -4.52 5.04
N PRO A 162 12.06 -3.26 5.29
CA PRO A 162 10.86 -2.70 4.67
C PRO A 162 10.89 -2.76 3.15
N VAL A 163 9.73 -3.01 2.56
CA VAL A 163 9.50 -2.99 1.12
C VAL A 163 9.29 -1.55 0.70
N GLY A 164 10.28 -1.01 -0.03
CA GLY A 164 10.29 0.40 -0.42
C GLY A 164 8.99 0.85 -1.10
N GLY A 165 8.34 1.86 -0.50
CA GLY A 165 7.12 2.46 -1.05
C GLY A 165 5.86 1.60 -1.01
N LEU A 166 5.83 0.47 -0.28
CA LEU A 166 4.67 -0.43 -0.30
C LEU A 166 3.35 0.25 0.09
N LEU A 167 3.37 1.12 1.09
CA LEU A 167 2.19 1.87 1.52
C LEU A 167 1.63 2.78 0.41
N GLU A 168 2.51 3.45 -0.33
CA GLU A 168 2.13 4.29 -1.49
C GLU A 168 1.62 3.44 -2.65
N LEU A 169 2.30 2.33 -2.97
CA LEU A 169 1.86 1.40 -4.00
C LEU A 169 0.45 0.85 -3.69
N VAL A 170 0.20 0.43 -2.45
CA VAL A 170 -1.13 -0.02 -2.02
C VAL A 170 -2.18 1.08 -2.22
N ARG A 171 -1.87 2.33 -1.86
CA ARG A 171 -2.77 3.47 -2.09
C ARG A 171 -3.12 3.61 -3.56
N ASP A 172 -2.10 3.57 -4.42
CA ASP A 172 -2.25 3.74 -5.87
C ASP A 172 -3.10 2.64 -6.48
N LEU A 173 -2.87 1.37 -6.10
CA LEU A 173 -3.64 0.23 -6.59
C LEU A 173 -5.10 0.28 -6.16
N ILE A 174 -5.39 0.66 -4.91
CA ILE A 174 -6.78 0.82 -4.45
C ILE A 174 -7.44 2.01 -5.16
N THR A 175 -6.71 3.13 -5.31
CA THR A 175 -7.22 4.31 -6.03
C THR A 175 -7.60 3.95 -7.46
N PHE A 176 -6.74 3.19 -8.16
CA PHE A 176 -7.06 2.70 -9.48
C PHE A 176 -8.29 1.80 -9.47
N ALA A 177 -8.39 0.82 -8.56
CA ALA A 177 -9.49 -0.13 -8.53
C ALA A 177 -10.88 0.53 -8.37
N PHE A 178 -10.93 1.66 -7.67
CA PHE A 178 -12.15 2.42 -7.37
C PHE A 178 -12.33 3.67 -8.24
N ARG A 179 -11.49 3.89 -9.28
CA ARG A 179 -11.51 5.11 -10.12
C ARG A 179 -12.87 5.45 -10.73
N ASN A 180 -13.71 4.43 -10.98
CA ASN A 180 -15.04 4.56 -11.59
C ASN A 180 -16.20 4.35 -10.59
N PHE A 181 -15.93 4.16 -9.31
CA PHE A 181 -16.92 3.71 -8.32
C PHE A 181 -18.14 4.63 -8.22
N SER A 182 -17.92 5.95 -8.21
CA SER A 182 -19.01 6.95 -8.11
C SER A 182 -19.83 7.13 -9.39
N ALA A 183 -19.36 6.64 -10.54
CA ALA A 183 -20.13 6.66 -11.79
C ALA A 183 -21.07 5.45 -11.85
N GLU A 184 -20.62 4.30 -11.35
CA GLU A 184 -21.36 3.04 -11.37
C GLU A 184 -22.53 3.06 -10.36
N HIS A 185 -22.33 3.57 -9.15
CA HIS A 185 -23.38 3.66 -8.12
C HIS A 185 -24.41 4.79 -8.35
N ARG A 186 -24.27 5.57 -9.43
CA ARG A 186 -25.27 6.56 -9.87
C ARG A 186 -26.26 6.01 -10.90
N GLN A 187 -26.06 4.77 -11.36
CA GLN A 187 -26.88 4.13 -12.38
C GLN A 187 -27.76 2.99 -11.81
N GLU A 188 -27.76 2.80 -10.49
CA GLU A 188 -28.67 1.94 -9.73
C GLU A 188 -29.69 2.80 -8.97
#